data_AF-A0A963Q2D3-F1
#
_entry.id   AF-A0A963Q2D3-F1
#
_cell.length_a   1.000
_cell.length_b   1.000
_cell.length_c   1.000
_cell.angle_alpha   90.00
_cell.angle_beta   90.00
_cell.angle_gamma   90.00
#
_symmetry.space_group_name_H-M   'P 1'
#
loop_
_entity.id
_entity.type
_entity.pdbx_description
1 polymer ?
#
loop_
_entity_poly.entity_id
_entity_poly.type
_entity_poly.pdbx_seq_one_letter_code
_entity_poly.pdbx_strand_id
1 'polypeptide(L)' 'CYLMTGDADYLLRVAVPDMPALERFILEQLSPIAQVEKIRSSFALKQVRYKTALPLAAGQEPKE' A
#
# COMPACT_ATOMS: atom_id res chain seq x y z
N CYS A 1 -3.67 -0.61 -5.12
CA CYS A 1 -4.62 -0.17 -4.09
C CYS A 1 -5.32 -1.42 -3.58
N TYR A 2 -5.48 -1.56 -2.27
CA TYR A 2 -6.15 -2.71 -1.68
C TYR A 2 -7.31 -2.23 -0.82
N LEU A 3 -8.49 -2.82 -1.01
CA LEU A 3 -9.62 -2.66 -0.09
C LEU A 3 -9.34 -3.53 1.14
N MET A 4 -9.29 -2.91 2.31
CA MET A 4 -8.92 -3.54 3.56
C MET A 4 -10.13 -3.69 4.47
N THR A 5 -10.10 -4.69 5.33
CA THR A 5 -10.96 -4.77 6.51
C THR A 5 -10.17 -4.21 7.70
N GLY A 6 -10.80 -3.37 8.54
CA GLY A 6 -10.16 -2.78 9.73
C GLY A 6 -10.29 -1.25 9.80
N ASP A 7 -9.27 -0.59 10.36
CA ASP A 7 -9.29 0.86 10.67
C ASP A 7 -9.28 1.80 9.46
N ALA A 8 -8.97 1.27 8.27
CA ALA A 8 -8.94 2.03 7.02
C ALA A 8 -9.52 1.18 5.90
N ASP A 9 -10.38 1.77 5.07
CA ASP A 9 -11.02 1.06 3.97
C ASP A 9 -10.04 0.77 2.82
N TYR A 10 -9.05 1.63 2.60
CA TYR A 10 -8.10 1.48 1.50
C TYR A 10 -6.65 1.64 1.94
N LEU A 11 -5.79 0.75 1.43
CA LEU A 11 -4.33 0.86 1.55
C LEU A 11 -3.70 1.15 0.19
N LEU A 12 -3.04 2.31 0.10
CA LEU A 12 -2.28 2.74 -1.08
C LEU A 12 -0.79 2.63 -0.78
N ARG A 13 -0.04 2.05 -1.73
CA ARG A 13 1.42 2.09 -1.74
C ARG A 13 1.83 3.06 -2.84
N VAL A 14 2.48 4.15 -2.46
CA VAL A 14 2.88 5.23 -3.38
C VAL A 14 4.39 5.41 -3.29
N ALA A 15 5.06 5.52 -4.43
CA ALA A 15 6.47 5.87 -4.51
C ALA A 15 6.57 7.33 -4.96
N VAL A 16 7.27 8.13 -4.17
CA VAL A 16 7.48 9.57 -4.41
C VAL A 16 8.96 9.90 -4.29
N PRO A 17 9.45 10.94 -4.97
CA PRO A 17 10.86 11.32 -4.90
C PRO A 17 11.25 11.92 -3.54
N ASP A 18 10.34 12.62 -2.86
CA ASP A 18 10.60 13.35 -1.62
C ASP A 18 9.33 13.61 -0.81
N MET A 19 9.49 14.19 0.39
CA MET A 19 8.37 14.55 1.27
C MET A 19 7.45 15.65 0.70
N PRO A 20 7.96 16.74 0.10
CA PRO A 20 7.11 17.73 -0.56
C PRO A 20 6.21 17.14 -1.67
N ALA A 21 6.71 16.16 -2.42
CA ALA A 21 5.92 15.49 -3.44
C ALA A 21 4.78 14.66 -2.83
N LEU A 22 4.99 14.04 -1.66
CA LEU A 22 3.91 13.37 -0.93
C LEU A 22 2.85 14.37 -0.44
N GLU A 23 3.28 15.49 0.13
CA GLU A 23 2.35 16.51 0.65
C GLU A 23 1.45 17.05 -0.46
N ARG A 24 2.04 17.41 -1.61
CA ARG A 24 1.28 17.81 -2.81
C ARG A 24 0.32 16.71 -3.27
N PHE A 25 0.78 15.46 -3.32
CA PHE A 25 -0.07 14.34 -3.70
C PHE A 25 -1.28 14.18 -2.77
N ILE A 26 -1.08 14.31 -1.45
CA ILE A 26 -2.18 14.24 -0.48
C ILE A 26 -3.15 15.40 -0.69
N LEU A 27 -2.65 16.64 -0.72
CA LEU A 27 -3.50 17.85 -0.75
C LEU A 27 -4.21 18.05 -2.09
N GLU A 28 -3.53 17.79 -3.20
CA GLU A 28 -4.06 18.09 -4.54
C GLU A 28 -4.82 16.92 -5.15
N GLN A 29 -4.54 15.68 -4.74
CA GLN A 29 -5.15 14.49 -5.37
C GLN A 29 -6.08 13.72 -4.43
N LEU A 30 -5.70 13.53 -3.16
CA LEU A 30 -6.50 12.71 -2.23
C LEU A 30 -7.52 13.54 -1.44
N SER A 31 -7.13 14.67 -0.86
CA SER A 31 -8.00 15.54 -0.07
C SER A 31 -9.22 16.10 -0.82
N PRO A 32 -9.18 16.35 -2.15
CA PRO A 32 -10.36 16.82 -2.87
C PRO A 32 -11.44 15.75 -3.09
N ILE A 33 -11.11 14.48 -2.84
CA ILE A 33 -12.07 13.37 -3.01
C ILE A 33 -13.04 13.42 -1.83
N ALA A 34 -14.28 13.83 -2.09
CA ALA A 34 -15.28 14.08 -1.06
C ALA A 34 -15.57 12.87 -0.14
N GLN A 35 -15.34 11.65 -0.61
CA GLN A 35 -15.54 10.41 0.15
C GLN A 35 -14.34 10.01 1.00
N VAL A 36 -13.24 10.76 0.98
CA VAL A 36 -12.05 10.49 1.79
C VAL A 36 -12.12 11.32 3.07
N GLU A 37 -12.56 10.69 4.16
CA GLU A 37 -12.71 11.39 5.45
C GLU A 37 -11.37 11.57 6.18
N LYS A 38 -10.52 10.53 6.20
CA LYS A 38 -9.27 10.54 6.95
C LYS A 38 -8.15 9.87 6.18
N ILE A 39 -7.01 10.57 6.11
CA ILE A 39 -5.79 10.08 5.49
C ILE A 39 -4.77 9.80 6.59
N ARG A 40 -4.23 8.57 6.63
CA ARG A 40 -3.09 8.20 7.49
C ARG A 40 -1.94 7.75 6.59
N SER A 41 -0.80 8.42 6.73
CA SER A 41 0.41 8.12 5.97
C SER A 41 1.44 7.43 6.85
N SER A 42 2.16 6.46 6.30
CA SER A 42 3.26 5.76 6.96
C SER A 42 4.42 5.61 5.99
N PHE A 43 5.65 5.76 6.49
CA PHE A 43 6.85 5.72 5.66
C PHE A 43 7.66 4.47 5.92
N ALA A 44 8.10 3.83 4.84
CA ALA A 44 9.03 2.72 4.94
C ALA A 44 10.45 3.27 5.18
N LEU A 45 10.99 3.06 6.38
CA LEU A 45 12.35 3.48 6.73
C LEU A 45 13.42 2.63 6.01
N LYS A 46 13.15 1.35 5.84
CA LYS A 46 14.04 0.39 5.18
C LYS A 46 13.22 -0.73 4.55
N GLN A 47 13.55 -1.07 3.31
CA GLN A 47 13.01 -2.27 2.67
C GLN A 47 13.83 -3.50 3.10
N VAL A 48 13.28 -4.31 3.99
CA VAL A 48 13.95 -5.54 4.48
C VAL A 48 13.89 -6.67 3.46
N ARG A 49 12.74 -6.83 2.77
CA ARG A 49 12.52 -7.85 1.75
C ARG A 49 11.47 -7.36 0.76
N TYR A 50 11.67 -7.66 -0.52
CA TYR A 50 10.68 -7.43 -1.56
C TYR A 50 10.60 -8.65 -2.47
N LYS A 51 9.48 -9.36 -2.43
CA LYS A 51 9.21 -10.55 -3.26
C LYS A 51 7.86 -10.36 -3.92
N THR A 52 7.85 -10.40 -5.24
CA THR A 52 6.63 -10.30 -6.05
C THR A 52 6.08 -11.68 -6.42
N ALA A 53 6.94 -12.71 -6.46
CA ALA A 53 6.53 -14.09 -6.68
C ALA A 53 5.68 -14.59 -5.51
N LEU A 54 4.40 -14.85 -5.80
CA LEU A 54 3.47 -15.46 -4.87
C LEU A 54 3.85 -16.94 -4.66
N PRO A 55 3.77 -17.47 -3.42
CA PRO A 55 3.97 -18.89 -3.17
C PRO A 55 2.72 -19.68 -3.58
N LEU A 56 2.44 -19.68 -4.88
CA LEU A 56 1.37 -20.46 -5.47
C LEU A 56 1.91 -21.87 -5.67
N ALA A 57 1.89 -22.67 -4.61
CA ALA A 57 2.34 -24.06 -4.56
C ALA A 57 3.70 -24.32 -5.24
N ALA A 58 4.74 -24.51 -4.42
CA ALA A 58 5.49 -25.74 -4.64
C ALA A 58 4.43 -26.85 -4.58
N GLY A 59 4.20 -27.57 -5.69
CA GLY A 59 3.34 -28.75 -5.65
C GLY A 59 3.85 -29.66 -4.55
N GLN A 60 3.11 -29.77 -3.45
CA GLN A 60 3.12 -30.99 -2.69
C GLN A 60 2.43 -32.02 -3.59
N GLU A 61 3.23 -32.77 -4.34
CA GLU A 61 2.81 -34.07 -4.83
C GLU A 61 2.37 -34.89 -3.62
N PRO A 62 1.23 -35.60 -3.68
CA PRO A 62 0.84 -36.54 -2.63
C PRO A 62 1.94 -37.62 -2.57
N LYS A 63 2.61 -37.71 -1.43
CA LYS A 63 3.59 -38.76 -1.17
C LYS A 63 2.82 -40.03 -0.83
N GLU A 64 2.84 -41.00 -1.75
CA GLU A 64 2.52 -42.41 -1.51
C GLU A 64 3.31 -42.98 -0.32
#